data_AF-A0A962FXY8-F1
#
_entry.id   AF-A0A962FXY8-F1
#
_cell.length_a   1.000
_cell.length_b   1.000
_cell.length_c   1.000
_cell.angle_alpha   90.00
_cell.angle_beta   90.00
_cell.angle_gamma   90.00
#
_symmetry.space_group_name_H-M   'P 1'
#
loop_
_entity.id
_entity.type
_entity.pdbx_description
1 polymer ?
#
loop_
_entity_poly.entity_id
_entity_poly.type
_entity_poly.pdbx_seq_one_letter_code
_entity_poly.pdbx_strand_id
1 'polypeptide(L)'
;LLALVLATLTTNLAANVVAPANGFSNLAPGKISFRMGGYITAGIGIAIFPWKLLESTGAYIFTWLIGYSALLGPIAGIMLADYYLIRRTELDRDRLFRHDGAYRYKGGWNPAALVALVLGVLPNLPGFLKAAGFVDSVPAIFETIYAYAWFVGLAIAAIVHLLLMKLRRN
;
A
#
# COMPACT_ATOMS: atom_id res chain seq x y z
N LEU A 1 2.53 -23.70 24.57
CA LEU A 1 1.22 -23.26 24.04
C LEU A 1 0.82 -21.88 24.55
N LEU A 2 0.71 -21.64 25.86
CA LEU A 2 0.37 -20.31 26.40
C LEU A 2 1.27 -19.18 25.88
N ALA A 3 2.59 -19.38 25.86
CA ALA A 3 3.53 -18.39 25.33
C ALA A 3 3.30 -18.06 23.84
N LEU A 4 2.97 -19.06 23.01
CA LEU A 4 2.67 -18.86 21.59
C LEU A 4 1.35 -18.11 21.39
N VAL A 5 0.33 -18.42 22.19
CA VAL A 5 -0.95 -17.71 22.16
C VAL A 5 -0.75 -16.24 22.55
N LEU A 6 -0.02 -15.99 23.65
CA LEU A 6 0.29 -14.63 24.10
C LEU A 6 1.10 -13.87 23.03
N ALA A 7 2.15 -14.47 22.48
CA ALA A 7 2.98 -13.83 21.45
C ALA A 7 2.17 -13.53 20.17
N THR A 8 1.29 -14.44 19.76
CA THR A 8 0.42 -14.25 18.59
C THR A 8 -0.56 -13.12 18.84
N LEU A 9 -1.19 -13.08 20.00
CA LEU A 9 -2.18 -12.07 20.34
C LEU A 9 -1.56 -10.68 20.45
N THR A 10 -0.42 -10.55 21.13
CA THR A 10 0.26 -9.26 21.29
C THR A 10 0.80 -8.73 19.97
N THR A 11 1.44 -9.58 19.16
CA THR A 11 2.02 -9.17 17.87
C THR A 11 0.93 -8.86 16.85
N ASN A 12 -0.11 -9.69 16.76
CA ASN A 12 -1.19 -9.48 15.79
C ASN A 12 -1.99 -8.21 16.10
N LEU A 13 -2.30 -7.96 17.39
CA LEU A 13 -3.00 -6.75 17.79
C LEU A 13 -2.18 -5.51 17.43
N ALA A 14 -0.90 -5.47 17.79
CA ALA A 14 -0.04 -4.31 17.53
C ALA A 14 0.21 -4.08 16.03
N ALA A 15 0.57 -5.13 15.28
CA ALA A 15 0.98 -5.00 13.89
C ALA A 15 -0.18 -4.91 12.90
N ASN A 16 -1.27 -5.67 13.12
CA ASN A 16 -2.31 -5.88 12.12
C ASN A 16 -3.64 -5.19 12.43
N VAL A 17 -3.87 -4.74 13.67
CA VAL A 17 -5.15 -4.09 14.03
C VAL A 17 -5.01 -2.57 14.17
N VAL A 18 -3.90 -2.08 14.71
CA VAL A 18 -3.74 -0.63 15.01
C VAL A 18 -3.77 0.23 13.75
N ALA A 19 -3.03 -0.15 12.70
CA ALA A 19 -2.95 0.62 11.46
C ALA A 19 -4.31 0.74 10.74
N PRO A 20 -5.03 -0.35 10.42
CA PRO A 20 -6.35 -0.26 9.79
C PRO A 20 -7.40 0.36 10.71
N ALA A 21 -7.35 0.17 12.03
CA ALA A 21 -8.26 0.85 12.96
C ALA A 21 -8.13 2.38 12.89
N ASN A 22 -6.89 2.89 12.83
CA ASN A 22 -6.64 4.31 12.57
C ASN A 22 -7.10 4.73 11.17
N GLY A 23 -6.88 3.89 10.15
CA GLY A 23 -7.35 4.13 8.79
C GLY A 23 -8.88 4.33 8.72
N PHE A 24 -9.66 3.44 9.32
CA PHE A 24 -11.12 3.57 9.38
C PHE A 24 -11.58 4.77 10.19
N SER A 25 -10.93 5.05 11.32
CA SER A 25 -11.27 6.23 12.13
C SER A 25 -11.00 7.53 11.37
N ASN A 26 -9.89 7.60 10.62
CA ASN A 26 -9.55 8.76 9.79
C ASN A 26 -10.45 8.91 8.56
N LEU A 27 -11.06 7.84 8.06
CA LEU A 27 -11.98 7.90 6.93
C LEU A 27 -13.29 8.62 7.28
N ALA A 28 -13.78 8.45 8.51
CA ALA A 28 -15.00 9.09 9.00
C ALA A 28 -14.92 9.42 10.50
N PRO A 29 -14.11 10.42 10.91
CA PRO A 29 -13.76 10.66 12.32
C PRO A 29 -14.97 10.99 13.22
N GLY A 30 -16.02 11.60 12.67
CA GLY A 30 -17.26 11.86 13.41
C GLY A 30 -18.16 10.64 13.61
N LYS A 31 -17.89 9.52 12.94
CA LYS A 31 -18.74 8.30 12.95
C LYS A 31 -18.01 7.06 13.45
N ILE A 32 -16.71 6.96 13.20
CA ILE A 32 -15.89 5.77 13.50
C ILE A 32 -14.82 6.16 14.52
N SER A 33 -14.99 5.69 15.76
CA SER A 33 -13.95 5.76 16.77
C SER A 33 -12.86 4.71 16.52
N PHE A 34 -11.67 4.88 17.11
CA PHE A 34 -10.58 3.90 17.04
C PHE A 34 -11.03 2.48 17.46
N ARG A 35 -11.85 2.39 18.52
CA ARG A 35 -12.41 1.12 18.99
C ARG A 35 -13.31 0.47 17.93
N MET A 36 -14.18 1.26 17.31
CA MET A 36 -15.04 0.78 16.21
C MET A 36 -14.19 0.35 15.01
N GLY A 37 -13.16 1.11 14.66
CA GLY A 37 -12.20 0.74 13.61
C GLY A 37 -11.50 -0.59 13.87
N GLY A 38 -11.17 -0.89 15.14
CA GLY A 38 -10.63 -2.19 15.55
C GLY A 38 -11.62 -3.35 15.31
N TYR A 39 -12.89 -3.17 15.66
CA TYR A 39 -13.93 -4.17 15.40
C TYR A 39 -14.18 -4.39 13.90
N ILE A 40 -14.21 -3.32 13.11
CA ILE A 40 -14.32 -3.39 11.64
C ILE A 40 -13.15 -4.19 11.07
N THR A 41 -11.92 -3.90 11.52
CA THR A 41 -10.71 -4.61 11.09
C THR A 41 -10.82 -6.10 11.39
N ALA A 42 -11.21 -6.47 12.63
CA ALA A 42 -11.35 -7.87 13.01
C ALA A 42 -12.40 -8.60 12.16
N GLY A 43 -13.55 -7.96 11.91
CA GLY A 43 -14.61 -8.51 11.05
C GLY A 43 -14.15 -8.74 9.61
N ILE A 44 -13.51 -7.73 8.99
CA ILE A 44 -12.98 -7.84 7.63
C ILE A 44 -11.86 -8.90 7.56
N GLY A 45 -10.97 -8.94 8.55
CA GLY A 45 -9.88 -9.91 8.60
C GLY A 45 -10.38 -11.36 8.60
N ILE A 46 -11.48 -11.64 9.31
CA ILE A 46 -12.14 -12.96 9.28
C ILE A 46 -12.84 -13.18 7.93
N ALA A 47 -13.55 -12.16 7.41
CA ALA A 47 -14.32 -12.24 6.18
C ALA A 47 -13.47 -12.41 4.90
N ILE A 48 -12.16 -12.14 4.94
CA ILE A 48 -11.24 -12.40 3.83
C ILE A 48 -10.89 -13.90 3.73
N PHE A 49 -11.32 -14.74 4.68
CA PHE A 49 -11.02 -16.17 4.73
C PHE A 49 -9.50 -16.44 4.65
N PRO A 50 -8.68 -15.89 5.56
CA PRO A 50 -7.22 -15.95 5.47
C PRO A 50 -6.67 -17.39 5.42
N TRP A 51 -7.41 -18.36 5.99
CA TRP A 51 -7.08 -19.79 5.90
C TRP A 51 -7.09 -20.32 4.48
N LYS A 52 -7.87 -19.74 3.56
CA LYS A 52 -7.83 -20.08 2.13
C LYS A 52 -6.56 -19.60 1.45
N LEU A 53 -6.04 -18.45 1.85
CA LEU A 53 -4.74 -17.96 1.35
C LEU A 53 -3.58 -18.84 1.83
N LEU A 54 -3.71 -19.42 3.03
CA LEU A 54 -2.70 -20.30 3.64
C LEU A 54 -2.78 -21.75 3.17
N GLU A 55 -3.76 -22.12 2.34
CA GLU A 55 -3.97 -23.50 1.86
C GLU A 55 -2.79 -24.00 1.01
N SER A 56 -2.09 -23.09 0.30
CA SER A 56 -0.90 -23.40 -0.47
C SER A 56 0.20 -22.38 -0.20
N THR A 57 1.38 -22.86 0.22
CA THR A 57 2.58 -22.04 0.40
C THR A 57 2.94 -21.26 -0.87
N GLY A 58 2.77 -21.88 -2.05
CA GLY A 58 3.05 -21.24 -3.32
C GLY A 58 2.12 -20.08 -3.61
N ALA A 59 0.81 -20.28 -3.42
CA ALA A 59 -0.20 -19.23 -3.59
C ALA A 59 0.01 -18.08 -2.58
N TYR A 60 0.35 -18.42 -1.33
CA TYR A 60 0.61 -17.44 -0.30
C TYR A 60 1.84 -16.57 -0.62
N ILE A 61 2.97 -17.19 -0.95
CA ILE A 61 4.22 -16.46 -1.16
C ILE A 61 4.22 -15.76 -2.52
N PHE A 62 4.02 -16.51 -3.61
CA PHE A 62 4.27 -16.01 -4.95
C PHE A 62 3.10 -15.22 -5.53
N THR A 63 1.87 -15.49 -5.11
CA THR A 63 0.69 -14.78 -5.61
C THR A 63 0.29 -13.68 -4.65
N TRP A 64 0.06 -14.00 -3.38
CA TRP A 64 -0.46 -13.04 -2.40
C TRP A 64 0.60 -12.05 -1.91
N LEU A 65 1.70 -12.51 -1.30
CA LEU A 65 2.69 -11.61 -0.70
C LEU A 65 3.41 -10.75 -1.75
N ILE A 66 3.84 -11.34 -2.87
CA ILE A 66 4.48 -10.57 -3.94
C ILE A 66 3.47 -9.63 -4.61
N GLY A 67 2.25 -10.09 -4.90
CA GLY A 67 1.20 -9.26 -5.50
C GLY A 67 0.82 -8.07 -4.63
N TYR A 68 0.67 -8.30 -3.32
CA TYR A 68 0.45 -7.24 -2.34
C TYR A 68 1.63 -6.25 -2.30
N SER A 69 2.86 -6.77 -2.33
CA SER A 69 4.08 -5.98 -2.34
C SER A 69 4.24 -5.13 -3.62
N ALA A 70 3.71 -5.60 -4.76
CA ALA A 70 3.65 -4.87 -6.02
C ALA A 70 2.80 -3.59 -5.94
N LEU A 71 1.83 -3.54 -5.01
CA LEU A 71 1.01 -2.35 -4.74
C LEU A 71 1.64 -1.46 -3.66
N LEU A 72 2.18 -2.06 -2.59
CA LEU A 72 2.78 -1.30 -1.50
C LEU A 72 4.10 -0.61 -1.88
N GLY A 73 4.92 -1.25 -2.70
CA GLY A 73 6.21 -0.69 -3.15
C GLY A 73 6.04 0.70 -3.78
N PRO A 74 5.17 0.87 -4.80
CA PRO A 74 4.84 2.16 -5.39
C PRO A 74 4.35 3.21 -4.40
N ILE A 75 3.46 2.85 -3.47
CA ILE A 75 2.95 3.76 -2.43
C ILE A 75 4.11 4.25 -1.56
N ALA A 76 4.97 3.33 -1.11
CA ALA A 76 6.15 3.67 -0.33
C ALA A 76 7.10 4.58 -1.11
N GLY A 77 7.34 4.31 -2.40
CA GLY A 77 8.16 5.13 -3.27
C GLY A 77 7.66 6.58 -3.39
N ILE A 78 6.35 6.75 -3.58
CA ILE A 78 5.72 8.09 -3.62
C ILE A 78 5.89 8.80 -2.29
N MET A 79 5.60 8.13 -1.17
CA MET A 79 5.69 8.73 0.16
C MET A 79 7.13 9.15 0.52
N LEU A 80 8.12 8.30 0.24
CA LEU A 80 9.53 8.58 0.47
C LEU A 80 10.00 9.77 -0.37
N ALA A 81 9.66 9.77 -1.67
CA ALA A 81 9.97 10.87 -2.58
C ALA A 81 9.33 12.20 -2.13
N ASP A 82 8.04 12.18 -1.79
CA ASP A 82 7.30 13.37 -1.39
C ASP A 82 7.86 13.96 -0.10
N TYR A 83 8.06 13.13 0.92
CA TYR A 83 8.49 13.59 2.23
C TYR A 83 9.96 14.03 2.24
N TYR A 84 10.89 13.19 1.80
CA TYR A 84 12.32 13.45 1.95
C TYR A 84 12.88 14.39 0.88
N LEU A 85 12.41 14.31 -0.36
CA LEU A 85 13.05 15.01 -1.47
C LEU A 85 12.27 16.25 -1.93
N ILE A 86 10.94 16.17 -2.02
CA ILE A 86 10.10 17.31 -2.46
C ILE A 86 9.90 18.29 -1.32
N ARG A 87 9.55 17.77 -0.14
CA ARG A 87 9.21 18.56 1.05
C ARG A 87 10.37 18.71 2.03
N ARG A 88 11.48 18.00 1.84
CA ARG A 88 12.67 18.09 2.69
C ARG A 88 12.34 17.92 4.17
N THR A 89 11.47 16.97 4.50
CA THR A 89 11.00 16.67 5.86
C THR A 89 10.15 17.76 6.53
N GLU A 90 9.73 18.78 5.78
CA GLU A 90 8.87 19.85 6.28
C GLU A 90 7.39 19.61 5.90
N LEU A 91 6.55 19.38 6.90
CA LEU A 91 5.11 19.23 6.75
C LEU A 91 4.37 20.27 7.59
N ASP A 92 3.41 20.96 6.97
CA ASP A 92 2.46 21.81 7.65
C ASP A 92 1.37 20.92 8.26
N ARG A 93 1.52 20.64 9.56
CA ARG A 93 0.65 19.74 10.32
C ARG A 93 -0.80 20.22 10.34
N ASP A 94 -1.01 21.53 10.47
CA ASP A 94 -2.37 22.08 10.55
C ASP A 94 -3.08 21.94 9.22
N ARG A 95 -2.37 22.16 8.11
CA ARG A 95 -2.95 21.99 6.76
C ARG A 95 -3.23 20.55 6.38
N LEU A 96 -2.63 19.54 7.02
CA LEU A 96 -2.96 18.13 6.77
C LEU A 96 -4.39 17.78 7.19
N PHE A 97 -4.94 18.51 8.16
CA PHE A 97 -6.31 18.30 8.67
C PHE A 97 -7.33 19.26 8.06
N ARG A 98 -6.95 20.01 7.02
CA ARG A 98 -7.80 21.01 6.37
C ARG A 98 -8.09 20.67 4.91
N HIS A 99 -9.35 20.82 4.51
CA HIS A 99 -9.77 20.58 3.12
C HIS A 99 -9.41 21.70 2.16
N ASP A 100 -9.00 22.87 2.64
CA ASP A 100 -8.66 24.08 1.87
C ASP A 100 -7.14 24.35 1.79
N GLY A 101 -6.31 23.35 2.06
CA GLY A 101 -4.86 23.48 2.14
C GLY A 101 -4.06 23.09 0.88
N ALA A 102 -2.74 23.24 0.97
CA ALA A 102 -1.79 22.87 -0.08
C ALA A 102 -1.81 21.35 -0.43
N TYR A 103 -2.34 20.52 0.48
CA TYR A 103 -2.49 19.08 0.31
C TYR A 103 -3.79 18.67 -0.40
N ARG A 104 -4.68 19.62 -0.72
CA ARG A 104 -5.93 19.33 -1.45
C ARG A 104 -5.69 19.03 -2.93
N TYR A 105 -4.64 19.61 -3.51
CA TYR A 105 -4.33 19.48 -4.95
C TYR A 105 -5.57 19.71 -5.83
N LYS A 106 -5.88 18.79 -6.75
CA LYS A 106 -7.03 18.90 -7.66
C LYS A 106 -8.17 18.03 -7.13
N GLY A 107 -9.15 18.68 -6.49
CA GLY A 107 -10.36 17.99 -5.99
C GLY A 107 -10.10 16.98 -4.87
N GLY A 108 -9.04 17.16 -4.07
CA GLY A 108 -8.62 16.22 -3.01
C GLY A 108 -7.57 15.21 -3.46
N TRP A 109 -7.23 15.18 -4.75
CA TRP A 109 -6.32 14.18 -5.33
C TRP A 109 -5.07 14.84 -5.89
N ASN A 110 -3.91 14.21 -5.68
CA ASN A 110 -2.68 14.57 -6.36
C ASN A 110 -2.54 13.77 -7.66
N PRO A 111 -2.78 14.36 -8.85
CA PRO A 111 -2.66 13.63 -10.11
C PRO A 111 -1.25 13.08 -10.37
N ALA A 112 -0.20 13.77 -9.90
CA ALA A 112 1.17 13.29 -10.05
C ALA A 112 1.40 11.98 -9.28
N ALA A 113 0.90 11.90 -8.05
CA ALA A 113 0.98 10.69 -7.24
C ALA A 113 0.15 9.54 -7.83
N LEU A 114 -1.04 9.83 -8.36
CA LEU A 114 -1.88 8.82 -9.01
C LEU A 114 -1.22 8.25 -10.27
N VAL A 115 -0.64 9.11 -11.12
CA VAL A 115 0.10 8.66 -12.31
C VAL A 115 1.33 7.85 -11.89
N ALA A 116 2.08 8.29 -10.88
CA ALA A 116 3.21 7.55 -10.35
C ALA A 116 2.82 6.17 -9.79
N LEU A 117 1.68 6.08 -9.11
CA LEU A 117 1.16 4.81 -8.59
C LEU A 117 0.84 3.85 -9.72
N VAL A 118 0.08 4.32 -10.72
CA VAL A 118 -0.28 3.51 -11.89
C VAL A 118 0.97 3.03 -12.62
N LEU A 119 1.92 3.92 -12.91
CA LEU A 119 3.15 3.56 -13.62
C LEU A 119 4.07 2.65 -12.79
N GLY A 120 4.05 2.72 -11.46
CA GLY A 120 4.79 1.81 -10.58
C GLY A 120 4.17 0.41 -10.50
N VAL A 121 2.84 0.29 -10.60
CA VAL A 121 2.12 -0.99 -10.52
C VAL A 121 2.11 -1.72 -11.87
N LEU A 122 1.87 -1.00 -12.97
CA LEU A 122 1.62 -1.57 -14.30
C LEU A 122 2.67 -2.62 -14.76
N PRO A 123 3.99 -2.41 -14.59
CA PRO A 123 5.00 -3.38 -15.02
C PRO A 123 4.90 -4.74 -14.31
N ASN A 124 4.33 -4.77 -13.11
CA ASN A 124 4.18 -6.00 -12.31
C ASN A 124 2.96 -6.83 -12.74
N LEU A 125 2.01 -6.20 -13.44
CA LEU A 125 0.72 -6.81 -13.74
C LEU A 125 0.84 -8.10 -14.57
N PRO A 126 1.66 -8.19 -15.63
CA PRO A 126 1.76 -9.45 -16.39
C PRO A 126 2.30 -10.61 -15.54
N GLY A 127 3.33 -10.38 -14.73
CA GLY A 127 3.87 -11.41 -13.84
C GLY A 127 2.89 -11.82 -12.75
N PHE A 128 2.11 -10.87 -12.22
CA PHE A 128 1.01 -11.16 -11.29
C PHE A 128 -0.08 -12.04 -11.94
N LEU A 129 -0.50 -11.72 -13.17
CA LEU A 129 -1.54 -12.49 -13.87
C LEU A 129 -1.12 -13.95 -14.09
N LYS A 130 0.17 -14.19 -14.41
CA LYS A 130 0.72 -15.55 -14.47
C LYS A 130 0.71 -16.22 -13.10
N ALA A 131 1.22 -15.54 -12.06
CA ALA A 131 1.28 -16.08 -10.70
C ALA A 131 -0.11 -16.35 -10.10
N ALA A 132 -1.14 -15.63 -10.54
CA ALA A 132 -2.53 -15.84 -10.15
C ALA A 132 -3.27 -16.88 -11.03
N GLY A 133 -2.61 -17.44 -12.04
CA GLY A 133 -3.18 -18.48 -12.92
C GLY A 133 -4.19 -17.97 -13.96
N PHE A 134 -4.20 -16.67 -14.26
CA PHE A 134 -5.06 -16.10 -15.30
C PHE A 134 -4.48 -16.26 -16.71
N VAL A 135 -3.16 -16.46 -16.83
CA VAL A 135 -2.45 -16.69 -18.10
C VAL A 135 -1.38 -17.77 -17.91
N ASP A 136 -1.16 -18.57 -18.95
CA ASP A 136 -0.23 -19.70 -18.88
C ASP A 136 1.25 -19.27 -18.92
N SER A 137 1.56 -18.19 -19.64
CA SER A 137 2.92 -17.68 -19.77
C SER A 137 2.97 -16.18 -20.02
N VAL A 138 4.07 -15.56 -19.58
CA VAL A 138 4.44 -14.18 -19.93
C VAL A 138 5.93 -14.16 -20.29
N PRO A 139 6.40 -13.16 -21.03
CA PRO A 139 7.84 -13.01 -21.28
C PRO A 139 8.65 -12.99 -19.97
N ALA A 140 9.81 -13.65 -19.97
CA ALA A 140 10.64 -13.86 -18.76
C ALA A 140 10.97 -12.57 -18.01
N ILE A 141 11.10 -11.45 -18.73
CA ILE A 141 11.32 -10.13 -18.13
C ILE A 141 10.22 -9.72 -17.14
N PHE A 142 8.95 -10.03 -17.42
CA PHE A 142 7.84 -9.69 -16.53
C PHE A 142 7.80 -10.60 -15.29
N GLU A 143 8.30 -11.82 -15.40
CA GLU A 143 8.47 -12.71 -14.25
C GLU A 143 9.56 -12.18 -13.32
N THR A 144 10.68 -11.73 -13.89
CA THR A 144 11.76 -11.09 -13.11
C THR A 144 11.29 -9.79 -12.46
N ILE A 145 10.59 -8.93 -13.20
CA ILE A 145 10.02 -7.69 -12.65
C ILE A 145 9.11 -8.01 -11.46
N TYR A 146 8.22 -8.98 -11.62
CA TYR A 146 7.29 -9.38 -10.57
C TYR A 146 7.98 -10.00 -9.36
N ALA A 147 9.01 -10.83 -9.55
CA ALA A 147 9.81 -11.37 -8.45
C ALA A 147 10.43 -10.28 -7.56
N TYR A 148 10.73 -9.10 -8.14
CA TYR A 148 11.25 -7.93 -7.43
C TYR A 148 10.22 -6.78 -7.36
N ALA A 149 8.92 -7.09 -7.41
CA ALA A 149 7.86 -6.11 -7.62
C ALA A 149 7.89 -4.93 -6.64
N TRP A 150 8.25 -5.19 -5.39
CA TRP A 150 8.37 -4.16 -4.36
C TRP A 150 9.41 -3.11 -4.73
N PHE A 151 10.63 -3.53 -5.09
CA PHE A 151 11.74 -2.64 -5.41
C PHE A 151 11.52 -1.91 -6.74
N VAL A 152 11.05 -2.63 -7.76
CA VAL A 152 10.77 -2.06 -9.08
C VAL A 152 9.67 -1.02 -8.97
N GLY A 153 8.56 -1.36 -8.31
CA GLY A 153 7.43 -0.45 -8.12
C GLY A 153 7.80 0.78 -7.31
N LEU A 154 8.58 0.60 -6.23
CA LEU A 154 9.10 1.70 -5.42
C LEU A 154 9.95 2.66 -6.26
N ALA A 155 10.93 2.14 -7.00
CA ALA A 155 11.84 2.96 -7.78
C ALA A 155 11.12 3.74 -8.88
N ILE A 156 10.25 3.09 -9.64
CA ILE A 156 9.49 3.72 -10.72
C ILE A 156 8.57 4.81 -10.15
N ALA A 157 7.78 4.49 -9.12
CA ALA A 157 6.83 5.45 -8.56
C ALA A 157 7.54 6.65 -7.90
N ALA A 158 8.67 6.41 -7.21
CA ALA A 158 9.48 7.49 -6.65
C ALA A 158 9.99 8.43 -7.74
N ILE A 159 10.62 7.90 -8.80
CA ILE A 159 11.18 8.71 -9.90
C ILE A 159 10.07 9.49 -10.61
N VAL A 160 8.98 8.82 -11.00
CA VAL A 160 7.86 9.47 -11.70
C VAL A 160 7.25 10.57 -10.84
N HIS A 161 6.99 10.31 -9.56
CA HIS A 161 6.43 11.31 -8.65
C HIS A 161 7.34 12.52 -8.51
N LEU A 162 8.65 12.30 -8.35
CA LEU A 162 9.64 13.38 -8.27
C LEU A 162 9.65 14.25 -9.51
N LEU A 163 9.66 13.64 -10.70
CA LEU A 163 9.67 14.37 -11.96
C LEU A 163 8.38 15.18 -12.10
N LEU A 164 7.21 14.54 -11.99
CA LEU A 164 5.92 15.22 -12.17
C LEU A 164 5.70 16.34 -11.15
N MET A 165 6.12 16.15 -9.90
CA MET A 165 5.99 17.19 -8.87
C MET A 165 6.97 18.35 -9.06
N LYS A 166 8.18 18.11 -9.60
CA LYS A 166 9.10 19.19 -9.98
C LYS A 166 8.56 20.00 -11.16
N LEU A 167 8.01 19.33 -12.18
CA LEU A 167 7.42 20.00 -13.34
C LEU A 167 6.22 20.89 -12.98
N ARG A 168 5.47 20.55 -11.92
CA ARG A 168 4.31 21.35 -11.46
C ARG A 168 4.67 22.52 -10.53
N ARG A 169 5.89 22.57 -10.01
CA ARG A 169 6.38 23.69 -9.17
C ARG A 169 7.02 24.81 -9.98
N ASN A 170 7.43 24.53 -11.22
CA ASN A 170 7.87 25.51 -12.21
C ASN A 170 6.68 26.01 -13.02
#